data_AF-A0A6P1DP67-F1
#
_entry.id   AF-A0A6P1DP67-F1
#
_cell.length_a   1.000
_cell.length_b   1.000
_cell.length_c   1.000
_cell.angle_alpha   90.00
_cell.angle_beta   90.00
_cell.angle_gamma   90.00
#
_symmetry.space_group_name_H-M   'P 1'
#
loop_
_entity.id
_entity.type
_entity.pdbx_description
1 polymer ?
#
loop_
_entity_poly.entity_id
_entity_poly.type
_entity_poly.pdbx_seq_one_letter_code
_entity_poly.pdbx_strand_id
1 'polypeptide(L)' 'MHRRAYAKLQAVDAADTLAFLRAPPSNRLEQLHGDRDGQWSIRINDQWRVCGLDHR' A
#
# COMPACT_ATOMS: atom_id res chain seq x y z
N MET A 1 4.40 -16.64 2.25
CA MET A 1 3.55 -15.42 2.23
C MET A 1 4.00 -14.36 3.26
N HIS A 2 4.23 -14.74 4.52
CA HIS A 2 4.54 -13.82 5.63
C HIS A 2 5.63 -12.76 5.35
N ARG A 3 6.77 -13.14 4.75
CA ARG A 3 7.88 -12.20 4.49
C ARG A 3 7.51 -11.03 3.57
N ARG A 4 6.69 -11.27 2.54
CA ARG A 4 6.28 -10.21 1.61
C ARG A 4 5.28 -9.26 2.27
N ALA A 5 4.30 -9.80 2.99
CA ALA A 5 3.35 -8.97 3.73
C ALA A 5 4.06 -8.08 4.77
N TYR A 6 5.00 -8.65 5.53
CA TYR A 6 5.75 -7.91 6.53
C TYR A 6 6.63 -6.81 5.93
N ALA A 7 7.33 -7.08 4.83
CA ALA A 7 8.12 -6.06 4.13
C ALA A 7 7.24 -4.92 3.58
N LYS A 8 6.04 -5.22 3.09
CA LYS A 8 5.09 -4.19 2.63
C LYS A 8 4.57 -3.36 3.81
N LEU A 9 4.29 -3.99 4.94
CA LEU A 9 3.86 -3.30 6.15
C LEU A 9 4.96 -2.36 6.68
N GLN A 10 6.21 -2.81 6.74
CA GLN A 10 7.35 -1.96 7.09
C GLN A 10 7.53 -0.79 6.12
N ALA A 11 7.34 -1.02 4.82
CA ALA A 11 7.41 0.05 3.84
C ALA A 11 6.31 1.10 4.03
N VAL A 12 5.09 0.67 4.40
CA VAL A 12 3.97 1.57 4.74
C VAL A 12 4.25 2.34 6.03
N ASP A 13 4.78 1.68 7.05
CA ASP A 13 5.14 2.31 8.32
C ASP A 13 6.27 3.35 8.16
N ALA A 14 7.27 3.05 7.33
CA ALA A 14 8.38 3.95 7.05
C ALA A 14 8.08 5.01 5.98
N ALA A 15 6.91 4.99 5.34
CA ALA A 15 6.61 5.85 4.21
C ALA A 15 6.30 7.28 4.65
N ASP A 16 7.19 8.20 4.28
CA ASP A 16 6.93 9.61 4.49
C ASP A 16 6.04 10.25 3.43
N THR A 17 5.76 9.60 2.31
CA THR A 17 4.79 10.11 1.34
C THR A 17 4.19 8.95 0.56
N LEU A 18 3.02 9.13 -0.03
CA LEU A 18 2.49 8.16 -0.99
C LEU A 18 3.46 7.91 -2.17
N ALA A 19 4.25 8.91 -2.55
CA ALA A 19 5.27 8.77 -3.58
C ALA A 19 6.36 7.75 -3.18
N PHE A 20 6.74 7.69 -1.90
CA PHE A 20 7.68 6.69 -1.39
C PHE A 20 7.16 5.26 -1.63
N LEU A 21 5.85 5.04 -1.46
CA LEU A 21 5.21 3.75 -1.69
C LEU A 21 5.15 3.33 -3.17
N ARG A 22 5.56 4.19 -4.11
CA ARG A 22 5.71 3.84 -5.53
C ARG A 22 7.09 3.25 -5.86
N ALA A 23 8.09 3.47 -5.01
CA ALA A 23 9.51 3.22 -5.33
C ALA A 23 9.90 1.74 -5.50
N PRO A 24 9.16 0.76 -4.97
CA PRO A 24 9.16 -0.56 -5.56
C PRO A 24 8.07 -0.60 -6.65
N PRO A 25 8.42 -0.81 -7.94
CA PRO A 25 7.42 -0.97 -9.02
C PRO A 25 6.40 -2.08 -8.73
N SER A 26 6.79 -3.05 -7.89
CA SER A 26 5.93 -4.15 -7.43
C SER A 26 4.82 -3.73 -6.45
N ASN A 27 4.87 -2.53 -5.86
CA ASN A 27 3.85 -2.08 -4.91
C ASN A 27 2.50 -1.88 -5.58
N ARG A 28 2.48 -1.50 -6.87
CA ARG A 28 1.26 -1.24 -7.64
C ARG A 28 0.25 -0.45 -6.79
N LEU A 29 0.70 0.71 -6.33
CA LEU A 29 -0.09 1.59 -5.48
C LEU A 29 -1.32 2.05 -6.28
N GLU A 30 -2.51 1.71 -5.79
CA GLU A 30 -3.80 1.97 -6.43
C GLU A 30 -4.67 2.77 -5.46
N GLN A 31 -5.20 3.92 -5.90
CA GLN A 31 -6.19 4.68 -5.15
C GLN A 31 -7.53 3.95 -5.19
N LEU A 32 -8.20 3.83 -4.04
CA LEU A 32 -9.53 3.23 -3.94
C LEU A 32 -10.61 4.29 -4.21
N HIS A 33 -11.76 3.87 -4.72
CA HIS A 33 -12.88 4.74 -5.09
C HIS A 33 -14.17 4.35 -4.37
N GLY A 34 -15.20 5.19 -4.49
CA GLY A 34 -16.51 4.99 -3.87
C GLY A 34 -16.48 5.26 -2.36
N ASP A 35 -17.05 4.38 -1.55
CA ASP A 35 -17.07 4.52 -0.08
C ASP A 35 -15.68 4.48 0.58
N ARG A 36 -14.64 4.19 -0.21
CA ARG A 36 -13.24 4.14 0.21
C ARG A 36 -12.39 5.21 -0.45
N ASP A 37 -13.01 6.25 -0.98
CA ASP A 37 -12.27 7.39 -1.52
C ASP A 37 -11.34 7.99 -0.46
N GLY A 38 -10.15 8.43 -0.89
CA GLY A 38 -9.07 8.84 0.00
C GLY A 38 -8.25 7.70 0.63
N GLN A 39 -8.61 6.43 0.38
CA GLN A 39 -7.77 5.29 0.75
C GLN A 39 -6.88 4.83 -0.42
N TRP A 40 -5.79 4.18 -0.05
CA TRP A 40 -4.81 3.63 -0.99
C TRP A 40 -4.61 2.15 -0.71
N SER A 41 -4.30 1.38 -1.76
CA SER A 41 -4.00 -0.04 -1.64
C SER A 41 -2.66 -0.41 -2.25
N ILE A 42 -1.96 -1.35 -1.61
CA ILE A 42 -0.70 -1.94 -2.08
C ILE A 42 -0.89 -3.44 -2.21
N ARG A 43 -0.50 -3.99 -3.37
CA ARG A 43 -0.62 -5.42 -3.65
C ARG A 43 0.47 -6.22 -2.94
N ILE A 44 0.09 -7.26 -2.19
CA ILE A 44 1.00 -8.26 -1.63
C ILE A 44 1.16 -9.43 -2.60
N ASN A 45 0.05 -9.93 -3.14
CA ASN A 45 -0.05 -10.98 -4.16
C ASN A 45 -1.43 -10.90 -4.86
N ASP A 46 -1.81 -11.93 -5.61
CA ASP A 46 -3.06 -11.92 -6.38
C ASP A 46 -4.33 -11.92 -5.52
N GLN A 47 -4.24 -12.35 -4.25
CA GLN A 47 -5.37 -12.46 -3.33
C GLN A 47 -5.41 -11.34 -2.28
N TRP A 48 -4.24 -10.79 -1.90
CA TRP A 48 -4.12 -9.94 -0.71
C TRP A 48 -3.56 -8.56 -1.03
N ARG A 49 -4.15 -7.55 -0.37
CA ARG A 49 -3.76 -6.14 -0.45
C ARG A 49 -3.77 -5.52 0.94
N VAL A 50 -2.86 -4.58 1.19
CA VAL A 50 -2.92 -3.67 2.35
C VAL A 50 -3.68 -2.44 1.91
N CYS A 51 -4.67 -1.99 2.69
CA CYS A 51 -5.40 -0.76 2.43
C CYS A 51 -5.31 0.17 3.65
N GLY A 52 -5.13 1.47 3.42
CA GLY A 52 -5.06 2.47 4.48
C GLY A 52 -5.52 3.84 3.99
N LEU A 53 -5.99 4.66 4.92
CA LEU A 53 -6.24 6.08 4.67
C LEU A 53 -4.89 6.80 4.56
N ASP A 54 -4.77 7.73 3.62
CA ASP A 54 -3.71 8.71 3.70
C ASP A 54 -4.06 9.68 4.84
N HIS A 55 -3.20 9.80 5.86
CA HIS A 55 -3.47 10.60 7.06
C HIS A 55 -2.60 11.87 7.10
N ARG A 56 -2.48 12.52 5.95
CA ARG A 56 -1.78 13.79 5.81
C ARG A 56 -2.65 14.82 5.11
#